data_AF-A0A1J3JQZ3-F1
#
_entry.id   AF-A0A1J3JQZ3-F1
#
_cell.length_a   1.000
_cell.length_b   1.000
_cell.length_c   1.000
_cell.angle_alpha   90.00
_cell.angle_beta   90.00
_cell.angle_gamma   90.00
#
_symmetry.space_group_name_H-M   'P 1'
#
loop_
_entity.id
_entity.type
_entity.pdbx_description
1 polymer ?
#
loop_
_entity_poly.entity_id
_entity_poly.type
_entity_poly.pdbx_seq_one_letter_code
_entity_poly.pdbx_strand_id
1 'polypeptide(L)'
;YKHERECNAIIGQTREDKIIRLESLMDGVLTKEDFMDEEFAALLHEHKLLKEMYQNHPEVLQTKIELERAEEEVESFRNFYGDMGEREVLLE
;
A
#
# COMPACT_ATOMS: atom_id res chain seq x y z
N TYR A 1 -10.37 -10.86 -1.88
CA TYR A 1 -10.93 -11.51 -0.68
C TYR A 1 -10.09 -12.59 -0.01
N LYS A 2 -9.38 -13.52 -0.69
CA LYS A 2 -8.52 -14.50 0.02
C LYS A 2 -7.35 -13.81 0.73
N HIS A 3 -6.57 -13.03 -0.03
CA HIS A 3 -5.41 -12.30 0.48
C HIS A 3 -5.77 -11.30 1.59
N GLU A 4 -6.85 -10.55 1.42
CA GLU A 4 -7.39 -9.62 2.44
C GLU A 4 -7.75 -10.35 3.74
N ARG A 5 -8.41 -11.51 3.67
CA ARG A 5 -8.72 -12.32 4.86
C ARG A 5 -7.47 -12.85 5.55
N GLU A 6 -6.47 -13.27 4.78
CA GLU A 6 -5.18 -13.72 5.32
C GLU A 6 -4.45 -12.57 6.03
N CYS A 7 -4.44 -11.37 5.44
CA CYS A 7 -3.85 -10.19 6.07
C CYS A 7 -4.60 -9.79 7.35
N ASN A 8 -5.93 -9.79 7.32
CA ASN A 8 -6.74 -9.50 8.51
C ASN A 8 -6.51 -10.52 9.63
N ALA A 9 -6.26 -11.79 9.29
CA ALA A 9 -5.90 -12.81 10.28
C ALA A 9 -4.53 -12.53 10.92
N ILE A 10 -3.54 -12.10 10.12
CA ILE A 10 -2.21 -11.71 10.62
C ILE A 10 -2.30 -10.48 11.55
N ILE A 11 -3.09 -9.47 11.16
CA ILE A 11 -3.34 -8.29 12.00
C ILE A 11 -4.02 -8.68 13.31
N GLY A 12 -5.01 -9.59 13.25
CA GLY A 12 -5.63 -10.18 14.44
C GLY A 12 -4.58 -10.80 15.35
N GLN A 13 -3.79 -11.76 14.83
CA GLN A 13 -2.74 -12.40 15.61
C GLN A 13 -1.76 -11.40 16.25
N THR A 14 -1.38 -10.35 15.53
CA THR A 14 -0.46 -9.32 16.05
C THR A 14 -1.01 -8.60 17.28
N ARG A 15 -2.34 -8.42 17.37
CA ARG A 15 -3.02 -7.81 18.53
C ARG A 15 -3.06 -8.75 19.71
N GLU A 16 -3.34 -10.02 19.48
CA GLU A 16 -3.30 -11.07 20.50
C GLU A 16 -1.88 -11.23 21.06
N ASP A 17 -0.86 -11.21 20.21
CA ASP A 17 0.54 -11.25 20.63
C ASP A 17 0.91 -10.01 21.46
N LYS A 18 0.35 -8.84 21.14
CA LYS A 18 0.53 -7.62 21.93
C LYS A 18 -0.04 -7.75 23.34
N ILE A 19 -1.20 -8.40 23.49
CA ILE A 19 -1.78 -8.67 24.81
C ILE A 19 -0.81 -9.52 25.63
N ILE A 20 -0.25 -10.59 25.05
CA ILE A 20 0.71 -11.47 25.73
C ILE A 20 1.99 -10.71 26.15
N ARG A 21 2.52 -9.84 25.27
CA ARG A 21 3.68 -9.00 25.60
C ARG A 21 3.39 -8.03 26.75
N LEU A 22 2.19 -7.43 26.76
CA LEU A 22 1.75 -6.54 27.83
C LEU A 22 1.60 -7.29 29.16
N GLU A 23 1.00 -8.49 29.15
CA GLU A 23 0.91 -9.35 30.33
C GLU A 23 2.30 -9.71 30.86
N SER A 24 3.22 -10.09 29.96
CA SER A 24 4.61 -10.42 30.33
C SER A 24 5.37 -9.23 30.93
N LEU A 25 5.11 -8.01 30.43
CA LEU A 25 5.64 -6.77 31.00
C LEU A 25 5.06 -6.49 32.40
N MET A 26 3.75 -6.68 32.58
CA MET A 26 3.09 -6.49 33.88
C MET A 26 3.59 -7.48 34.94
N ASP A 27 3.81 -8.74 34.55
CA ASP A 27 4.33 -9.79 35.42
C ASP A 27 5.84 -9.62 35.72
N GLY A 28 6.49 -8.65 35.08
CA GLY A 28 7.93 -8.38 35.24
C GLY A 28 8.83 -9.43 34.58
N VAL A 29 8.26 -10.30 33.74
CA VAL A 29 9.00 -11.30 32.96
C VAL A 29 9.72 -10.64 31.79
N LEU A 30 9.08 -9.65 31.16
CA LEU A 30 9.64 -8.88 30.05
C LEU A 30 10.11 -7.51 30.55
N THR A 31 11.31 -7.08 30.15
CA THR A 31 11.79 -5.74 30.49
C THR A 31 11.08 -4.69 29.65
N LYS A 32 11.13 -3.43 30.11
CA LYS A 32 10.59 -2.32 29.33
C LYS A 32 11.34 -2.14 28.00
N GLU A 33 12.66 -2.27 27.99
CA GLU A 33 13.43 -2.16 26.74
C GLU A 33 13.03 -3.26 25.75
N ASP A 34 13.01 -4.52 26.18
CA ASP A 34 12.64 -5.66 25.31
C ASP A 34 11.21 -5.52 24.77
N PHE A 35 10.27 -5.09 25.61
CA PHE A 35 8.90 -4.80 25.19
C PHE A 35 8.86 -3.74 24.09
N MET A 36 9.61 -2.66 24.23
CA MET A 36 9.63 -1.57 23.24
C MET A 36 10.23 -2.03 21.91
N ASP A 37 11.28 -2.84 21.94
CA ASP A 37 11.91 -3.38 20.73
C ASP A 37 10.98 -4.37 20.01
N GLU A 38 10.34 -5.27 20.74
CA GLU A 38 9.36 -6.22 20.18
C GLU A 38 8.12 -5.52 19.63
N GLU A 39 7.59 -4.53 20.35
CA GLU A 39 6.44 -3.75 19.91
C GLU A 39 6.77 -2.92 18.66
N PHE A 40 7.96 -2.33 18.58
CA PHE A 40 8.41 -1.61 17.40
C PHE A 40 8.55 -2.53 16.19
N ALA A 41 9.13 -3.72 16.37
CA ALA A 41 9.25 -4.71 15.31
C ALA A 41 7.88 -5.20 14.80
N ALA A 42 6.95 -5.47 15.71
CA ALA A 42 5.58 -5.86 15.37
C ALA A 42 4.85 -4.75 14.59
N LEU A 43 4.98 -3.49 15.03
CA LEU A 43 4.37 -2.35 14.34
C LEU A 43 4.97 -2.13 12.94
N LEU A 44 6.28 -2.29 12.77
CA LEU A 44 6.93 -2.23 11.47
C LEU A 44 6.41 -3.32 10.52
N HIS A 45 6.17 -4.53 11.03
CA HIS A 45 5.61 -5.62 10.25
C HIS A 45 4.17 -5.32 9.83
N GLU A 46 3.31 -4.88 10.76
CA GLU A 46 1.92 -4.49 10.46
C GLU A 46 1.87 -3.35 9.43
N HIS A 47 2.71 -2.33 9.57
CA HIS A 47 2.80 -1.23 8.62
C HIS A 47 3.16 -1.71 7.20
N LYS A 48 4.11 -2.64 7.07
CA LYS A 48 4.47 -3.22 5.76
C LYS A 48 3.29 -3.97 5.15
N LEU A 49 2.61 -4.82 5.94
CA LEU A 49 1.45 -5.58 5.50
C LEU A 49 0.30 -4.66 5.04
N LEU A 50 -0.02 -3.62 5.82
CA LEU A 50 -1.05 -2.65 5.47
C LEU A 50 -0.70 -1.86 4.20
N LYS A 51 0.57 -1.49 4.03
CA LYS A 51 1.04 -0.82 2.82
C LYS A 51 0.88 -1.71 1.59
N GLU A 52 1.26 -2.98 1.68
CA GLU A 52 1.10 -3.95 0.59
C GLU A 52 -0.38 -4.18 0.27
N MET A 53 -1.25 -4.29 1.28
CA MET A 53 -2.70 -4.40 1.08
C MET A 53 -3.26 -3.18 0.33
N TYR A 54 -2.89 -1.98 0.74
CA TYR A 54 -3.34 -0.75 0.11
C TYR A 54 -2.88 -0.66 -1.35
N GLN A 55 -1.60 -0.93 -1.61
CA GLN A 55 -1.02 -0.86 -2.95
C GLN A 55 -1.64 -1.89 -3.91
N ASN A 56 -2.07 -3.04 -3.39
CA ASN A 56 -2.72 -4.10 -4.17
C ASN A 56 -4.25 -4.01 -4.14
N HIS A 57 -4.82 -2.95 -3.56
CA HIS A 57 -6.27 -2.81 -3.49
C HIS A 57 -6.84 -2.65 -4.91
N PRO A 58 -7.87 -3.44 -5.30
CA PRO A 58 -8.38 -3.43 -6.68
C PRO A 58 -8.78 -2.04 -7.17
N GLU A 59 -9.41 -1.24 -6.32
CA GLU A 59 -9.81 0.14 -6.68
C GLU A 59 -8.59 1.05 -6.90
N VAL A 60 -7.54 0.91 -6.07
CA VAL A 60 -6.31 1.72 -6.20
C VAL A 60 -5.59 1.36 -7.50
N LEU A 61 -5.46 0.07 -7.79
CA LEU A 61 -4.86 -0.41 -9.04
C LEU A 61 -5.68 0.03 -10.26
N GLN A 62 -7.01 -0.09 -10.18
CA GLN A 62 -7.92 0.33 -11.25
C GLN A 62 -7.78 1.82 -11.54
N THR A 63 -7.79 2.67 -10.52
CA THR A 63 -7.58 4.12 -10.68
C THR A 63 -6.23 4.44 -11.31
N LYS A 64 -5.17 3.70 -10.96
CA LYS A 64 -3.84 3.88 -11.56
C LYS A 64 -3.85 3.56 -13.06
N ILE A 65 -4.46 2.45 -13.45
CA ILE A 65 -4.58 2.05 -14.87
C ILE A 65 -5.43 3.07 -15.66
N GLU A 66 -6.53 3.54 -15.08
CA GLU A 66 -7.39 4.56 -15.69
C GLU A 66 -6.65 5.89 -15.88
N LEU A 67 -5.83 6.28 -14.91
CA LEU A 67 -5.00 7.47 -14.99
C LEU A 67 -3.96 7.34 -16.12
N GLU A 68 -3.21 6.23 -16.16
CA GLU A 68 -2.21 5.96 -17.21
C GLU A 68 -2.84 6.04 -18.61
N ARG A 69 -4.04 5.45 -18.80
CA ARG A 69 -4.78 5.54 -20.06
C ARG A 69 -5.20 6.97 -20.42
N ALA A 70 -5.67 7.75 -19.44
CA ALA A 70 -6.05 9.14 -19.66
C ALA A 70 -4.84 10.00 -20.04
N GLU A 71 -3.68 9.75 -19.42
CA GLU A 71 -2.42 10.42 -19.75
C GLU A 71 -1.98 10.10 -21.18
N GLU A 72 -2.03 8.82 -21.59
CA GLU A 72 -1.73 8.39 -22.97
C GLU A 72 -2.67 9.04 -24.00
N GLU A 73 -3.96 9.12 -23.70
CA GLU A 73 -4.93 9.77 -24.58
C GLU A 73 -4.64 11.28 -24.72
N VAL A 74 -4.37 11.96 -23.61
CA VAL A 74 -3.98 13.38 -23.61
C VAL A 74 -2.69 13.61 -24.40
N GLU A 75 -1.69 12.73 -24.26
CA GLU A 75 -0.45 12.79 -25.01
C GLU A 75 -0.69 12.60 -26.51
N SER A 76 -1.49 11.60 -26.90
CA SER A 76 -1.88 11.36 -28.29
C SER A 76 -2.60 12.57 -28.90
N PHE A 77 -3.57 13.15 -28.19
CA PHE A 77 -4.25 14.38 -28.63
C PHE A 77 -3.28 15.54 -28.81
N ARG A 78 -2.33 15.74 -27.88
CA ARG A 78 -1.30 16.78 -28.00
C ARG A 78 -0.37 16.53 -29.18
N ASN A 79 0.04 15.29 -29.41
CA ASN A 79 0.91 14.91 -30.53
C ASN A 79 0.22 15.13 -31.88
N PHE A 80 -1.09 14.89 -31.96
CA PHE A 80 -1.84 15.09 -33.21
C PHE A 80 -2.18 16.56 -33.46
N TYR A 81 -2.72 17.27 -32.46
CA TYR A 81 -3.26 18.64 -32.61
C TYR A 81 -2.32 19.77 -32.19
N GLY A 82 -1.15 19.49 -31.63
CA GLY A 82 -0.20 20.53 -31.21
C GLY A 82 0.32 21.37 -32.37
N ASP A 83 0.91 22.53 -32.08
CA ASP A 83 1.37 23.53 -33.07
C ASP A 83 2.44 23.01 -34.07
N MET A 84 3.02 21.82 -33.84
CA MET A 84 3.84 21.06 -34.80
C MET A 84 3.42 19.58 -34.85
N GLY A 85 2.14 19.31 -34.63
CA GLY A 85 1.59 17.97 -34.56
C GLY A 85 1.40 17.33 -35.92
N GLU A 86 1.09 16.03 -35.91
CA GLU A 86 0.88 15.22 -37.12
C GLU A 86 -0.13 15.84 -38.09
N ARG A 87 -1.13 16.57 -37.57
CA ARG A 87 -2.14 17.26 -38.38
C ARG A 87 -1.54 18.34 -39.29
N GLU A 88 -0.59 19.14 -38.80
CA GLU A 88 0.05 20.19 -39.61
C GLU A 88 0.83 19.56 -40.77
N VAL A 89 1.58 18.48 -40.49
CA VAL A 89 2.33 17.71 -41.51
C VAL A 89 1.40 17.10 -42.56
N LEU A 90 0.24 16.57 -42.16
CA LEU A 90 -0.72 15.96 -43.09
C LEU A 90 -1.47 16.97 -43.97
N LEU A 91 -1.42 18.27 -43.63
CA LEU A 91 -2.09 19.35 -44.36
C LEU A 91 -1.17 20.09 -45.35
N GLU A 92 0.13 19.78 -45.36
CA GLU A 92 1.13 20.24 -46.36
C GLU A 92 1.12 19.37 -47.63
#